data_AF-A0A920SYJ8-F1
#
_entry.id   AF-A0A920SYJ8-F1
#
_cell.length_a   1.000
_cell.length_b   1.000
_cell.length_c   1.000
_cell.angle_alpha   90.00
_cell.angle_beta   90.00
_cell.angle_gamma   90.00
#
_symmetry.space_group_name_H-M   'P 1'
#
loop_
_entity.id
_entity.type
_entity.pdbx_description
1 polymer ?
#
loop_
_entity_poly.entity_id
_entity_poly.type
_entity_poly.pdbx_seq_one_letter_code
_entity_poly.pdbx_strand_id
1 'polypeptide(L)'
;MIDAVEHFTAAIYRAPNVSKLFHHRADAYAKSEQHSEAIMDYDTAVRMNPDYPDTYLDRGNSRYAIGDLEKAVKIFLRQSV
;
A
#
# COMPACT_ATOMS: atom_id res chain seq x y z
N MET A 1 3.01 -16.81 17.19
CA MET A 1 3.12 -15.36 16.96
C MET A 1 2.27 -15.09 15.74
N ILE A 2 1.19 -14.33 15.88
CA ILE A 2 0.26 -14.06 14.77
C ILE A 2 0.95 -13.05 13.85
N ASP A 3 0.90 -13.28 12.54
CA ASP A 3 1.50 -12.39 11.55
C ASP A 3 0.77 -11.03 11.54
N ALA A 4 1.51 -9.93 11.34
CA ALA A 4 0.91 -8.61 11.22
C ALA A 4 -0.15 -8.56 10.10
N VAL A 5 0.07 -9.30 9.02
CA VAL A 5 -0.90 -9.44 7.92
C VAL A 5 -2.22 -10.05 8.41
N GLU A 6 -2.17 -11.11 9.22
CA GLU A 6 -3.36 -11.76 9.77
C GLU A 6 -4.12 -10.84 10.72
N HIS A 7 -3.38 -10.12 11.58
CA HIS A 7 -3.97 -9.14 12.49
C HIS A 7 -4.72 -8.03 11.74
N PHE A 8 -4.11 -7.42 10.72
CA PHE A 8 -4.78 -6.38 9.95
C PHE A 8 -5.90 -6.94 9.07
N THR A 9 -5.81 -8.18 8.59
CA THR A 9 -6.90 -8.84 7.87
C THR A 9 -8.13 -9.01 8.76
N ALA A 10 -7.95 -9.46 10.02
CA ALA A 10 -9.04 -9.54 10.99
C ALA A 10 -9.62 -8.16 11.33
N ALA A 11 -8.76 -7.13 11.42
CA ALA A 11 -9.21 -5.75 11.65
C ALA A 11 -10.04 -5.21 10.47
N ILE A 12 -9.59 -5.44 9.23
CA ILE A 12 -10.31 -5.06 8.00
C ILE A 12 -11.67 -5.75 7.92
N TYR A 13 -11.74 -7.04 8.29
CA TYR A 13 -13.02 -7.75 8.33
C TYR A 13 -14.04 -7.08 9.27
N ARG A 14 -13.58 -6.53 10.41
CA ARG A 14 -14.44 -5.84 11.38
C ARG A 14 -14.74 -4.39 11.00
N ALA A 15 -13.80 -3.72 10.31
CA ALA A 15 -13.89 -2.31 9.96
C ALA A 15 -13.37 -2.06 8.52
N PRO A 16 -14.10 -2.52 7.48
CA PRO A 16 -13.62 -2.52 6.10
C PRO A 16 -13.57 -1.13 5.46
N ASN A 17 -14.06 -0.10 6.15
CA ASN A 17 -14.09 1.28 5.70
C ASN A 17 -12.98 2.15 6.29
N VAL A 18 -11.99 1.57 6.97
CA VAL A 18 -10.87 2.30 7.58
C VAL A 18 -9.63 2.18 6.69
N SER A 19 -9.30 3.25 5.94
CA SER A 19 -8.17 3.27 5.00
C SER A 19 -6.83 2.91 5.64
N LYS A 20 -6.60 3.36 6.89
CA LYS A 20 -5.38 3.09 7.65
C LYS A 20 -5.13 1.60 7.86
N LEU A 21 -6.19 0.77 7.94
CA LEU A 21 -6.02 -0.67 8.10
C LEU A 21 -5.43 -1.33 6.85
N PHE A 22 -5.84 -0.88 5.66
CA PHE A 22 -5.26 -1.32 4.40
C PHE A 22 -3.81 -0.84 4.28
N HIS A 23 -3.51 0.42 4.61
CA HIS A 23 -2.14 0.93 4.63
C HIS A 23 -1.23 0.10 5.55
N HIS A 24 -1.66 -0.20 6.79
CA HIS A 24 -0.82 -0.99 7.69
C HIS A 24 -0.70 -2.47 7.30
N ARG A 25 -1.72 -3.05 6.64
CA ARG A 25 -1.58 -4.39 6.05
C ARG A 25 -0.60 -4.37 4.88
N ALA A 26 -0.63 -3.32 4.06
CA ALA A 26 0.35 -3.11 3.01
C ALA A 26 1.77 -2.94 3.57
N ASP A 27 1.97 -2.22 4.67
CA ASP A 27 3.27 -2.13 5.35
C ASP A 27 3.76 -3.51 5.77
N ALA A 28 2.86 -4.34 6.30
CA ALA A 28 3.18 -5.71 6.70
C ALA A 28 3.60 -6.57 5.49
N TYR A 29 2.84 -6.50 4.39
CA TYR A 29 3.23 -7.16 3.14
C TYR A 29 4.57 -6.66 2.59
N ALA A 30 4.81 -5.34 2.59
CA ALA A 30 6.05 -4.74 2.10
C ALA A 30 7.27 -5.17 2.93
N LYS A 31 7.12 -5.28 4.26
CA LYS A 31 8.17 -5.78 5.16
C LYS A 31 8.47 -7.27 4.94
N SER A 32 7.50 -8.03 4.43
CA SER A 32 7.66 -9.43 4.04
C SER A 32 8.06 -9.60 2.57
N GLU A 33 8.50 -8.53 1.89
CA GLU A 33 8.87 -8.49 0.46
C GLU A 33 7.72 -8.86 -0.51
N GLN A 34 6.49 -8.97 0.00
CA GLN A 34 5.26 -9.21 -0.77
C GLN A 34 4.73 -7.90 -1.36
N HIS A 35 5.55 -7.25 -2.17
CA HIS A 35 5.28 -5.90 -2.64
C HIS A 35 4.07 -5.79 -3.59
N SER A 36 3.70 -6.86 -4.30
CA SER A 36 2.50 -6.88 -5.16
C SER A 36 1.22 -6.72 -4.34
N GLU A 37 1.10 -7.48 -3.26
CA GLU A 37 0.00 -7.43 -2.31
C GLU A 37 -0.02 -6.08 -1.57
N ALA A 38 1.16 -5.58 -1.18
CA ALA A 38 1.28 -4.25 -0.59
C ALA A 38 0.73 -3.16 -1.51
N ILE A 39 1.04 -3.20 -2.82
CA ILE A 39 0.55 -2.21 -3.78
C ILE A 39 -0.98 -2.25 -3.88
N MET A 40 -1.61 -3.43 -3.88
CA MET A 40 -3.06 -3.56 -3.94
C MET A 40 -3.75 -2.91 -2.73
N ASP A 41 -3.18 -3.12 -1.54
CA ASP A 41 -3.72 -2.55 -0.31
C ASP A 41 -3.45 -1.04 -0.22
N TYR A 42 -2.27 -0.56 -0.64
CA TYR A 42 -2.02 0.88 -0.75
C TYR A 42 -2.94 1.54 -1.79
N ASP A 43 -3.21 0.90 -2.93
CA ASP A 43 -4.17 1.39 -3.93
C ASP A 43 -5.57 1.53 -3.34
N THR A 44 -5.97 0.58 -2.50
CA THR A 44 -7.24 0.62 -1.77
C THR A 44 -7.24 1.76 -0.75
N ALA A 45 -6.19 1.90 0.05
CA ALA A 45 -6.03 2.97 1.04
C ALA A 45 -6.08 4.37 0.39
N VAL A 46 -5.36 4.59 -0.71
CA VAL A 46 -5.36 5.85 -1.49
C VAL A 46 -6.74 6.18 -2.04
N ARG A 47 -7.45 5.20 -2.60
CA ARG A 47 -8.81 5.41 -3.10
C ARG A 47 -9.79 5.83 -2.00
N MET A 48 -9.60 5.32 -0.79
CA MET A 48 -10.48 5.59 0.35
C MET A 48 -10.14 6.92 1.03
N ASN A 49 -8.86 7.24 1.15
CA ASN A 49 -8.38 8.50 1.69
C ASN A 49 -7.21 9.02 0.84
N PRO A 50 -7.48 9.89 -0.15
CA PRO A 50 -6.44 10.44 -1.01
C PRO A 50 -5.55 11.46 -0.29
N ASP A 51 -5.93 11.92 0.91
CA ASP A 51 -5.20 12.93 1.67
C ASP A 51 -4.21 12.32 2.68
N TYR A 52 -3.79 11.07 2.48
CA TYR A 52 -2.81 10.41 3.34
C TYR A 52 -1.44 10.28 2.62
N PRO A 53 -0.51 11.25 2.82
CA PRO A 53 0.71 11.36 2.01
C PRO A 53 1.62 10.13 2.11
N ASP A 54 1.75 9.57 3.31
CA ASP A 54 2.62 8.43 3.61
C ASP A 54 2.27 7.22 2.73
N THR A 55 0.98 6.99 2.46
CA THR A 55 0.53 5.87 1.62
C THR A 55 1.05 5.97 0.19
N TYR A 56 1.20 7.17 -0.36
CA TYR A 56 1.75 7.34 -1.71
C TYR A 56 3.25 7.04 -1.77
N LEU A 57 3.99 7.46 -0.73
CA LEU A 57 5.41 7.20 -0.60
C LEU A 57 5.66 5.69 -0.52
N ASP A 58 4.95 5.01 0.38
CA ASP A 58 5.16 3.58 0.61
C ASP A 58 4.70 2.73 -0.57
N ARG A 59 3.63 3.15 -1.26
CA ARG A 59 3.24 2.56 -2.56
C ARG A 59 4.32 2.73 -3.62
N GLY A 60 4.94 3.90 -3.69
CA GLY A 60 6.06 4.17 -4.58
C GLY A 60 7.26 3.27 -4.30
N ASN A 61 7.60 3.11 -3.01
CA ASN A 61 8.67 2.22 -2.56
C ASN A 61 8.39 0.76 -2.93
N SER A 62 7.17 0.26 -2.71
CA SER A 62 6.81 -1.10 -3.13
C SER A 62 6.82 -1.29 -4.65
N ARG A 63 6.42 -0.28 -5.43
CA ARG A 63 6.53 -0.32 -6.91
C ARG A 63 7.98 -0.33 -7.39
N TYR A 64 8.84 0.42 -6.73
CA TYR A 64 10.27 0.41 -7.00
C TYR A 64 10.88 -0.97 -6.67
N ALA A 65 10.48 -1.57 -5.55
CA ALA A 65 11.02 -2.84 -5.07
C ALA A 65 10.70 -4.06 -5.98
N ILE A 66 9.54 -4.09 -6.64
CA ILE A 66 9.21 -5.16 -7.62
C ILE A 66 9.96 -5.03 -8.95
N GLY A 67 10.96 -4.15 -9.05
CA GLY A 67 11.78 -4.01 -10.26
C GLY A 67 11.10 -3.24 -11.39
N ASP A 68 10.03 -2.50 -11.09
CA ASP A 68 9.40 -1.57 -12.03
C ASP A 68 10.11 -0.20 -12.02
N LEU A 69 11.45 -0.21 -12.01
CA LEU A 69 12.29 0.97 -12.24
C LEU A 69 11.87 1.70 -13.54
N GLU A 70 11.33 0.96 -14.52
CA GLU A 70 10.78 1.51 -15.77
C GLU A 70 9.40 2.18 -15.64
N LYS A 71 8.47 1.73 -14.78
CA LYS A 71 7.18 2.45 -14.55
C LYS A 71 7.17 3.38 -13.34
N ALA A 72 8.12 3.31 -12.41
CA ALA A 72 8.25 4.28 -11.32
C ALA A 72 8.41 5.72 -11.86
N VAL A 73 9.13 5.88 -12.97
CA VAL A 73 9.28 7.16 -13.68
C VAL A 73 7.95 7.65 -14.30
N LYS A 74 7.05 6.75 -14.69
CA LYS A 74 5.79 7.13 -15.37
C LYS A 74 4.71 7.66 -14.43
N ILE A 75 4.81 7.39 -13.11
CA ILE A 75 3.84 7.88 -12.11
C ILE A 75 4.16 9.30 -11.66
N PHE A 76 5.44 9.70 -11.60
CA PHE A 76 5.83 11.08 -11.28
C PHE A 76 5.32 12.10 -12.32
N LEU A 77 5.20 11.71 -13.59
CA LEU A 77 4.82 12.62 -14.68
C LEU A 77 3.31 12.73 -14.93
N ARG A 78 2.48 11.87 -14.34
CA ARG A 78 1.01 11.89 -14.58
C ARG A 78 0.23 12.72 -13.56
N GLN A 79 0.89 13.28 -12.54
CA GLN A 79 0.27 14.18 -11.57
C GLN A 79 0.76 15.63 -11.69
N SER A 80 1.52 15.96 -12.75
CA SER A 80 2.03 17.33 -13.01
C SER A 80 1.44 17.97 -14.28
N VAL A 81 0.28 17.52 -14.75
CA VAL A 81 -0.47 18.17 -15.85
C VAL A 81 -1.93 18.33 -15.46
#